data_AF-A0A7C3H888-F1
#
_entry.id   AF-A0A7C3H888-F1
#
_cell.length_a   1.000
_cell.length_b   1.000
_cell.length_c   1.000
_cell.angle_alpha   90.00
_cell.angle_beta   90.00
_cell.angle_gamma   90.00
#
_symmetry.space_group_name_H-M   'P 1'
#
loop_
_entity.id
_entity.type
_entity.pdbx_description
1 polymer ?
#
loop_
_entity_poly.entity_id
_entity_poly.type
_entity_poly.pdbx_seq_one_letter_code
_entity_poly.pdbx_strand_id
1 'polypeptide(L)'
;MKQTLETRIRELAANYAVLLQQKIDRRLQEMETDDHSHFLIYRVLGVSDEEGRLIDVYQNKGRFLYNTAGRFLEEVAKLCFLSRYPDSGSLKIPNTRGQRPKTFEIVCGRTNRR
;
A
#
# COMPACT_ATOMS: atom_id res chain seq x y z
N MET A 1 -22.73 -21.75 5.33
CA MET A 1 -23.27 -20.59 4.59
C MET A 1 -22.17 -20.01 3.72
N LYS A 2 -22.43 -19.66 2.46
CA LYS A 2 -21.46 -18.91 1.64
C LYS A 2 -21.34 -17.49 2.20
N GLN A 3 -20.11 -17.02 2.45
CA GLN A 3 -19.87 -15.61 2.80
C GLN A 3 -20.31 -14.69 1.66
N THR A 4 -20.90 -13.54 1.98
CA THR A 4 -21.26 -12.51 1.00
C THR A 4 -20.04 -11.70 0.58
N LEU A 5 -20.12 -11.01 -0.57
CA LEU A 5 -19.06 -10.09 -1.02
C LEU A 5 -18.76 -9.02 0.05
N GLU A 6 -19.80 -8.48 0.67
CA GLU A 6 -19.69 -7.46 1.73
C GLU A 6 -18.94 -8.00 2.95
N THR A 7 -19.24 -9.21 3.41
CA THR A 7 -18.51 -9.87 4.50
C THR A 7 -17.03 -10.03 4.16
N ARG A 8 -16.72 -10.49 2.93
CA ARG A 8 -15.34 -10.64 2.47
C ARG A 8 -14.58 -9.31 2.41
N ILE A 9 -15.24 -8.23 1.97
CA ILE A 9 -14.63 -6.89 1.94
C ILE A 9 -14.37 -6.37 3.37
N ARG A 10 -15.31 -6.59 4.31
CA ARG A 10 -15.11 -6.23 5.73
C ARG A 10 -13.94 -6.97 6.37
N GLU A 11 -13.86 -8.28 6.14
CA GLU A 11 -12.73 -9.11 6.62
C GLU A 11 -11.41 -8.63 6.02
N LEU A 12 -11.40 -8.32 4.72
CA LEU A 12 -10.23 -7.77 4.06
C LEU A 12 -9.82 -6.41 4.65
N ALA A 13 -10.77 -5.52 4.92
CA ALA A 13 -10.52 -4.22 5.53
C ALA A 13 -9.92 -4.36 6.94
N ALA A 14 -10.45 -5.27 7.77
CA ALA A 14 -9.93 -5.54 9.09
C ALA A 14 -8.47 -6.03 9.04
N ASN A 15 -8.17 -6.96 8.12
CA ASN A 15 -6.81 -7.47 7.92
C ASN A 15 -5.83 -6.36 7.50
N TYR A 16 -6.24 -5.51 6.55
CA TYR A 16 -5.42 -4.39 6.10
C TYR A 16 -5.20 -3.33 7.18
N ALA A 17 -6.17 -3.09 8.06
CA ALA A 17 -6.01 -2.19 9.21
C ALA A 17 -4.95 -2.70 10.19
N VAL A 18 -4.98 -4.00 10.53
CA VAL A 18 -3.96 -4.62 11.40
C VAL A 18 -2.58 -4.55 10.76
N LEU A 19 -2.48 -4.87 9.47
CA LEU A 19 -1.21 -4.83 8.73
C LEU A 19 -0.65 -3.40 8.64
N LEU A 20 -1.49 -2.39 8.46
CA LEU A 20 -1.07 -0.99 8.46
C LEU A 20 -0.49 -0.60 9.81
N GLN A 21 -1.22 -0.93 10.89
CA GLN A 21 -0.80 -0.60 12.25
C GLN A 21 0.55 -1.24 12.58
N GLN A 22 0.72 -2.54 12.30
CA GLN A 22 1.98 -3.25 12.51
C GLN A 22 3.17 -2.62 11.76
N LYS A 23 2.96 -2.17 10.51
CA LYS A 23 4.00 -1.50 9.72
C LYS A 23 4.37 -0.13 10.29
N ILE A 24 3.37 0.64 10.69
CA ILE A 24 3.58 1.95 11.31
C ILE A 24 4.36 1.77 12.61
N ASP A 25 3.90 0.91 13.51
CA ASP A 25 4.51 0.72 14.83
C ASP A 25 5.95 0.24 14.71
N ARG A 26 6.19 -0.75 13.85
CA ARG A 26 7.54 -1.22 13.57
C ARG A 26 8.44 -0.10 13.06
N ARG A 27 7.98 0.70 12.10
CA ARG A 27 8.81 1.79 11.56
C ARG A 27 9.08 2.86 12.61
N LEU A 28 8.09 3.20 13.44
CA LEU A 28 8.28 4.17 14.51
C LEU A 28 9.29 3.70 15.55
N GLN A 29 9.32 2.40 15.87
CA GLN A 29 10.37 1.82 16.73
C GLN A 29 11.75 1.87 16.08
N GLU A 30 11.86 1.50 14.79
CA GLU A 30 13.13 1.58 14.05
C GLU A 30 13.68 3.02 14.05
N MET A 31 12.81 4.03 13.94
CA MET A 31 13.18 5.45 13.97
C MET A 31 13.87 5.91 15.26
N GLU A 32 13.65 5.23 16.39
CA GLU A 32 14.32 5.57 17.67
C GLU A 32 15.82 5.25 17.65
N THR A 33 16.23 4.38 16.73
CA THR A 33 17.63 3.92 16.57
C THR A 33 18.29 4.43 15.30
N ASP A 34 17.56 5.20 14.49
CA ASP A 34 18.09 5.79 13.25
C ASP A 34 19.11 6.89 13.58
N ASP A 35 20.05 7.12 12.64
CA ASP A 35 20.90 8.30 12.69
C ASP A 35 20.04 9.58 12.59
N HIS A 36 20.39 10.57 13.40
CA HIS A 36 19.67 11.83 13.55
C HIS A 36 20.44 13.03 12.99
N SER A 37 21.54 12.78 12.26
CA SER A 37 22.39 13.81 11.68
C SER A 37 21.64 14.78 10.75
N HIS A 38 20.54 14.34 10.11
CA HIS A 38 19.72 15.20 9.25
C HIS A 38 18.97 16.31 10.00
N PHE A 39 18.77 16.18 11.32
CA PHE A 39 18.18 17.27 12.13
C PHE A 39 19.06 18.52 12.16
N LEU A 40 20.39 18.40 11.95
CA LEU A 40 21.23 19.58 11.75
C LEU A 40 20.78 20.40 10.55
N ILE A 41 20.44 19.75 9.43
CA ILE A 41 19.95 20.42 8.23
C ILE A 41 18.62 21.12 8.54
N TYR A 42 17.71 20.45 9.25
CA TYR A 42 16.42 21.03 9.64
C TYR A 42 16.60 22.31 10.48
N ARG A 43 17.50 22.27 11.48
CA ARG A 43 17.82 23.45 12.30
C ARG A 43 18.42 24.60 11.50
N VAL A 44 19.33 24.31 10.56
CA VAL A 44 19.89 25.34 9.66
C VAL A 44 18.78 26.00 8.83
N LEU A 45 17.73 25.26 8.50
CA LEU A 45 16.55 25.77 7.79
C LEU A 45 15.49 26.41 8.71
N GLY A 46 15.76 26.52 10.02
CA GLY A 46 14.87 27.15 11.00
C GLY A 46 13.77 26.23 11.54
N VAL A 47 13.85 24.91 11.30
CA VAL A 47 12.91 23.92 11.84
C VAL A 47 13.49 23.34 13.13
N SER A 48 12.68 23.28 14.19
CA SER A 48 13.11 22.70 15.46
C SER A 48 13.26 21.18 15.38
N ASP A 49 14.06 20.57 16.27
CA ASP A 49 14.22 19.11 16.31
C ASP A 49 12.89 18.39 16.59
N GLU A 50 12.03 18.98 17.43
CA GLU A 50 10.69 18.45 17.73
C GLU A 50 9.80 18.46 16.48
N GLU A 51 9.73 19.59 15.78
CA GLU A 51 8.94 19.73 14.56
C GLU A 51 9.46 18.79 13.46
N GLY A 52 10.79 18.73 13.29
CA GLY A 52 11.44 17.82 12.36
C GLY A 52 11.10 16.35 12.63
N ARG A 53 11.14 15.92 13.89
CA ARG A 53 10.76 14.56 14.29
C ARG A 53 9.29 14.28 13.99
N LEU A 54 8.39 15.24 14.27
CA LEU A 54 6.97 15.10 13.95
C LEU A 54 6.74 14.97 12.44
N ILE A 55 7.42 15.79 11.63
CA ILE A 55 7.36 15.71 10.18
C ILE A 55 7.78 14.31 9.70
N ASP A 56 8.91 13.79 10.19
CA ASP A 56 9.39 12.45 9.82
C ASP A 56 8.37 11.37 10.21
N VAL A 57 7.77 11.46 11.40
CA VAL A 57 6.72 10.53 11.87
C VAL A 57 5.51 10.56 10.94
N TYR A 58 4.99 11.74 10.60
CA TYR A 58 3.81 11.87 9.74
C TYR A 58 4.10 11.50 8.28
N GLN A 59 5.30 11.76 7.79
CA GLN A 59 5.75 11.28 6.48
C GLN A 59 5.73 9.75 6.40
N ASN A 60 6.29 9.06 7.39
CA ASN A 60 6.28 7.59 7.41
C ASN A 60 4.84 7.05 7.51
N LYS A 61 4.02 7.59 8.40
CA LYS A 61 2.60 7.21 8.52
C LYS A 61 1.85 7.41 7.21
N GLY A 62 2.00 8.58 6.58
CA GLY A 62 1.37 8.90 5.31
C GLY A 62 1.81 7.95 4.19
N ARG A 63 3.11 7.68 4.07
CA ARG A 63 3.66 6.73 3.08
C ARG A 63 3.04 5.34 3.22
N PHE A 64 2.93 4.81 4.44
CA PHE A 64 2.32 3.50 4.65
C PHE A 64 0.82 3.51 4.40
N LEU A 65 0.11 4.56 4.82
CA LEU A 65 -1.31 4.70 4.60
C LEU A 65 -1.65 4.65 3.11
N TYR A 66 -1.01 5.49 2.29
CA TYR A 66 -1.31 5.54 0.85
C TYR A 66 -0.94 4.24 0.13
N ASN A 67 0.20 3.63 0.48
CA ASN A 67 0.57 2.34 -0.10
C ASN A 67 -0.43 1.24 0.27
N THR A 68 -0.86 1.21 1.53
CA THR A 68 -1.77 0.18 2.04
C THR A 68 -3.18 0.36 1.49
N ALA A 69 -3.68 1.60 1.43
CA ALA A 69 -4.97 1.94 0.83
C ALA A 69 -5.03 1.56 -0.65
N GLY A 70 -3.96 1.84 -1.41
CA GLY A 70 -3.88 1.45 -2.83
C GLY A 70 -4.00 -0.06 -3.03
N ARG A 71 -3.24 -0.85 -2.26
CA ARG A 71 -3.29 -2.32 -2.31
C ARG A 71 -4.63 -2.89 -1.87
N PHE A 72 -5.23 -2.31 -0.82
CA PHE A 72 -6.55 -2.69 -0.37
C PHE A 72 -7.60 -2.48 -1.47
N LEU A 73 -7.60 -1.30 -2.11
CA LEU A 73 -8.54 -1.00 -3.20
C LEU A 73 -8.35 -1.93 -4.40
N GLU A 74 -7.10 -2.29 -4.72
CA GLU A 74 -6.80 -3.26 -5.78
C GLU A 74 -7.44 -4.62 -5.49
N GLU A 75 -7.27 -5.14 -4.27
CA GLU A 75 -7.84 -6.43 -3.86
C GLU A 75 -9.37 -6.39 -3.78
N VAL A 76 -9.96 -5.30 -3.28
CA VAL A 76 -11.42 -5.09 -3.31
C VAL A 76 -11.95 -5.08 -4.74
N ALA A 77 -11.26 -4.40 -5.66
CA ALA A 77 -11.65 -4.39 -7.07
C ALA A 77 -11.64 -5.81 -7.67
N LYS A 78 -10.59 -6.61 -7.40
CA LYS A 78 -10.53 -8.03 -7.80
C LYS A 78 -11.73 -8.82 -7.26
N LEU A 79 -12.08 -8.65 -6.00
CA LEU A 79 -13.24 -9.31 -5.38
C LEU A 79 -14.55 -8.94 -6.07
N CYS A 80 -14.77 -7.66 -6.37
CA CYS A 80 -15.95 -7.18 -7.08
C CYS A 80 -16.05 -7.76 -8.49
N PHE A 81 -14.94 -7.76 -9.24
CA PHE A 81 -14.89 -8.34 -10.59
C PHE A 81 -15.15 -9.83 -10.58
N LEU A 82 -14.50 -10.60 -9.70
CA LEU A 82 -14.73 -12.04 -9.57
C LEU A 82 -16.17 -12.36 -9.18
N SER A 83 -16.78 -11.53 -8.33
CA SER A 83 -18.18 -11.71 -7.93
C SER A 83 -19.17 -11.49 -9.07
N ARG A 84 -18.88 -10.58 -10.02
CA ARG A 84 -19.76 -10.28 -11.15
C ARG A 84 -19.44 -11.10 -12.41
N TYR A 85 -18.16 -11.40 -12.61
CA TYR A 85 -17.58 -12.09 -13.75
C TYR A 85 -16.62 -13.18 -13.24
N PRO A 86 -17.12 -14.41 -13.00
CA PRO A 86 -16.31 -15.49 -12.43
C PRO A 86 -15.07 -15.86 -13.25
N ASP A 87 -15.09 -15.61 -14.56
CA ASP A 87 -13.97 -15.85 -15.48
C ASP A 87 -12.97 -14.68 -15.56
N SER A 88 -13.13 -13.65 -14.72
CA SER A 88 -12.18 -12.54 -14.63
C SER A 88 -10.90 -12.99 -13.91
N GLY A 89 -9.76 -12.45 -14.33
CA GLY A 89 -8.48 -12.73 -13.72
C GLY A 89 -7.46 -11.64 -14.00
N SER A 90 -6.33 -11.71 -13.30
CA SER A 90 -5.22 -10.79 -13.51
C SER A 90 -4.26 -11.35 -14.58
N LEU A 91 -3.76 -10.47 -15.45
CA LEU A 91 -2.84 -10.82 -16.52
C LEU A 91 -1.55 -10.00 -16.39
N LYS A 92 -0.40 -10.67 -16.49
CA LYS A 92 0.89 -9.99 -16.59
C LYS A 92 1.30 -9.88 -18.06
N ILE A 93 1.51 -8.64 -18.52
CA ILE A 93 1.98 -8.35 -19.87
C ILE A 93 3.43 -7.88 -19.82
N PRO A 94 4.28 -8.26 -20.79
CA PRO A 94 5.66 -7.81 -20.83
C PRO A 94 5.73 -6.30 -21.11
N ASN A 95 6.72 -5.63 -20.51
CA ASN A 95 7.01 -4.24 -20.84
C ASN A 95 7.78 -4.19 -22.17
N THR A 96 7.15 -3.65 -23.21
CA THR A 96 7.73 -3.53 -24.56
C THR A 96 8.37 -2.17 -24.83
N ARG A 97 8.28 -1.22 -23.89
CA ARG A 97 8.72 0.18 -24.08
C ARG A 97 9.92 0.57 -23.21
N GLY A 98 10.20 -0.14 -22.12
CA GLY A 98 11.29 0.19 -21.21
C GLY A 98 11.87 -1.01 -20.46
N GLN A 99 12.94 -0.78 -19.69
CA GLN A 99 13.63 -1.84 -18.94
C GLN A 99 12.95 -2.21 -17.62
N ARG A 100 12.21 -1.27 -17.00
CA ARG A 100 11.47 -1.50 -15.76
C ARG A 100 10.12 -0.78 -15.75
N PRO A 101 9.08 -1.35 -15.10
CA PRO A 101 9.05 -2.73 -14.57
C PRO A 101 9.13 -3.77 -15.69
N LYS A 102 9.53 -5.02 -15.41
CA LYS A 102 9.66 -6.08 -16.44
C LYS A 102 8.31 -6.48 -17.04
N THR A 103 7.26 -6.43 -16.23
CA THR A 103 5.88 -6.72 -16.61
C THR A 103 4.94 -5.71 -15.98
N PHE A 104 3.81 -5.45 -16.64
CA PHE A 104 2.67 -4.76 -16.05
C PHE A 104 1.58 -5.77 -15.70
N GLU A 105 0.89 -5.55 -14.60
CA GLU A 105 -0.25 -6.38 -14.20
C GLU A 105 -1.56 -5.65 -14.52
N ILE A 106 -2.42 -6.31 -15.29
CA ILE A 106 -3.78 -5.88 -15.54
C ILE A 106 -4.66 -6.64 -14.58
N VAL A 107 -5.23 -5.93 -13.60
CA VAL A 107 -5.98 -6.52 -12.48
C VAL A 107 -7.24 -7.26 -12.93
N CYS A 108 -7.83 -6.86 -14.05
CA CYS A 108 -9.02 -7.49 -14.61
C CYS A 108 -8.99 -7.53 -16.15
N GLY A 109 -8.70 -8.71 -16.72
CA GLY A 109 -8.89 -9.02 -18.14
C GLY A 109 -9.66 -10.34 -18.30
N ARG A 110 -10.37 -10.52 -19.41
CA ARG A 110 -10.87 -11.86 -19.79
C ARG A 110 -9.66 -12.73 -20.13
N THR A 111 -9.48 -13.83 -19.42
CA THR A 111 -8.42 -14.81 -19.69
C THR A 111 -8.65 -15.58 -20.98
N ASN A 112 -9.88 -15.58 -21.52
CA ASN A 112 -10.20 -16.12 -22.84
C ASN A 112 -10.08 -15.04 -23.93
N ARG A 113 -8.96 -15.06 -24.65
CA ARG A 113 -8.92 -14.63 -26.05
C ARG A 113 -9.43 -15.81 -26.88
N ARG A 114 -10.70 -15.78 -27.27
CA ARG A 114 -11.13 -16.46 -28.50
C ARG A 114 -10.94 -15.49 -29.65
#